data_AF-A0A9L0R4I4-F1
#
_entry.id   AF-A0A9L0R4I4-F1
#
_cell.length_a   1.000
_cell.length_b   1.000
_cell.length_c   1.000
_cell.angle_alpha   90.00
_cell.angle_beta   90.00
_cell.angle_gamma   90.00
#
_symmetry.space_group_name_H-M   'P 1'
#
loop_
_entity.id
_entity.type
_entity.pdbx_description
1 polymer ?
#
loop_
_entity_poly.entity_id
_entity_poly.type
_entity_poly.pdbx_seq_one_letter_code
_entity_poly.pdbx_strand_id
1 'polypeptide(L)'
;MTRQLLGGVSSLRFNQDQRCFSCAMETGARIYSVEPLMEKGHLGHEQVDSMGLVEMLHRSNLLALMGGGSSPKFLEISCSNPTCKV
;
A
#
# COMPACT_ATOMS: atom_id res chain seq x y z
N MET A 1 -0.58 -4.10 -24.69
CA MET A 1 0.09 -3.06 -23.89
C MET A 1 -0.98 -2.18 -23.27
N THR A 2 -1.53 -2.59 -22.14
CA THR A 2 -2.50 -1.79 -21.38
C THR A 2 -1.78 -0.57 -20.82
N ARG A 3 -2.18 0.63 -21.25
CA ARG A 3 -1.80 1.87 -20.56
C ARG A 3 -2.27 1.75 -19.12
N GLN A 4 -1.36 1.50 -18.17
CA GLN A 4 -1.64 1.86 -16.78
C GLN A 4 -1.83 3.38 -16.81
N LEU A 5 -3.09 3.83 -16.74
CA LEU A 5 -3.38 5.21 -16.37
C LEU A 5 -2.54 5.51 -15.13
N LEU A 6 -1.72 6.56 -15.19
CA LEU A 6 -0.95 7.02 -14.04
C LEU A 6 -1.98 7.48 -13.00
N GLY A 7 -2.36 6.59 -12.10
CA GLY A 7 -3.32 6.86 -11.05
C GLY A 7 -2.78 7.90 -10.07
N GLY A 8 -3.67 8.71 -9.50
CA GLY A 8 -3.31 9.70 -8.50
C GLY A 8 -2.67 9.07 -7.27
N VAL A 9 -1.82 9.85 -6.57
CA VAL A 9 -1.29 9.50 -5.25
C VAL A 9 -2.26 10.00 -4.20
N SER A 10 -2.76 9.10 -3.36
CA SER A 10 -3.72 9.41 -2.29
C SER A 10 -3.02 9.76 -0.98
N SER A 11 -1.92 9.07 -0.65
CA SER A 11 -1.11 9.38 0.54
C SER A 11 0.36 8.95 0.39
N LEU A 12 1.22 9.63 1.14
CA LEU A 12 2.65 9.35 1.26
C LEU A 12 3.01 9.26 2.74
N ARG A 13 3.75 8.24 3.15
CA ARG A 13 4.16 8.06 4.54
C ARG A 13 5.60 7.60 4.63
N PHE A 14 6.42 8.33 5.39
CA PHE A 14 7.73 7.83 5.77
C PHE A 14 7.59 6.69 6.76
N ASN A 15 8.47 5.71 6.65
CA ASN A 15 8.68 4.75 7.71
C ASN A 15 9.30 5.44 8.95
N GLN A 16 9.32 4.74 10.07
CA GLN A 16 9.66 5.30 11.39
C GLN A 16 11.10 5.83 11.45
N ASP A 17 12.02 5.27 10.65
CA ASP A 17 13.41 5.73 10.55
C ASP A 17 13.67 6.65 9.35
N GLN A 18 12.61 7.07 8.64
CA GLN A 18 12.60 8.03 7.52
C GLN A 18 13.52 7.66 6.34
N ARG A 19 13.88 6.39 6.19
CA ARG A 19 14.74 5.90 5.10
C ARG A 19 13.98 5.31 3.94
N CYS A 20 12.71 4.97 4.15
CA CYS A 20 11.79 4.56 3.12
C CYS A 20 10.50 5.35 3.24
N PHE A 21 9.76 5.44 2.14
CA PHE A 21 8.39 5.92 2.18
C PHE A 21 7.48 5.03 1.34
N SER A 22 6.25 4.88 1.81
CA SER A 22 5.17 4.22 1.09
C SER A 22 4.29 5.24 0.39
N CYS A 23 3.84 4.88 -0.79
CA CYS A 23 2.87 5.62 -1.60
C CYS A 23 1.61 4.79 -1.73
N ALA A 24 0.49 5.34 -1.28
CA ALA A 24 -0.83 4.84 -1.65
C ALA A 24 -1.26 5.53 -2.94
N MET A 25 -1.77 4.75 -3.89
CA MET A 25 -2.16 5.21 -5.22
C MET A 25 -3.52 4.64 -5.60
N GLU A 26 -4.20 5.28 -6.55
CA GLU A 26 -5.45 4.74 -7.13
C GLU A 26 -5.24 3.41 -7.85
N THR A 27 -4.01 3.15 -8.31
CA THR A 27 -3.65 1.91 -9.02
C THR A 27 -2.83 0.95 -8.16
N GLY A 28 -2.81 1.16 -6.84
CA GLY A 28 -2.18 0.25 -5.89
C GLY A 28 -1.25 0.93 -4.88
N ALA A 29 -0.12 0.31 -4.56
CA ALA A 29 0.86 0.82 -3.60
C ALA A 29 2.30 0.66 -4.09
N ARG A 30 3.18 1.58 -3.68
CA ARG A 30 4.61 1.51 -3.99
C ARG A 30 5.45 1.89 -2.78
N ILE A 31 6.63 1.30 -2.66
CA ILE A 31 7.55 1.54 -1.56
C ILE A 31 8.87 2.00 -2.18
N TYR A 32 9.40 3.10 -1.70
CA TYR A 32 10.64 3.68 -2.16
C TYR A 32 11.63 3.78 -1.00
N SER A 33 12.90 3.48 -1.28
CA SER A 33 14.00 3.96 -0.45
C SER A 33 14.32 5.40 -0.81
N VAL A 34 14.74 6.18 0.18
CA VAL A 34 15.12 7.59 0.03
C VAL A 34 16.55 7.72 -0.50
N GLU A 35 17.46 6.88 -0.02
CA GLU A 35 18.89 6.95 -0.34
C GLU A 35 19.47 5.55 -0.66
N PRO A 36 19.81 5.27 -1.94
CA PRO A 36 19.44 6.05 -3.11
C PRO A 36 17.93 6.00 -3.36
N LEU A 37 17.39 7.00 -4.07
CA LEU A 37 15.98 7.03 -4.44
C LEU A 37 15.66 5.85 -5.38
N MET A 38 15.04 4.80 -4.85
CA MET A 38 14.82 3.57 -5.59
C MET A 38 13.54 2.86 -5.15
N GLU A 39 12.77 2.34 -6.10
CA GLU A 39 11.61 1.49 -5.81
C GLU A 39 12.09 0.17 -5.18
N LYS A 40 11.51 -0.17 -4.03
CA LYS A 40 11.78 -1.41 -3.27
C LYS A 40 10.68 -2.44 -3.42
N GLY A 41 9.45 -1.99 -3.63
CA GLY A 41 8.30 -2.85 -3.75
C GLY A 41 7.16 -2.17 -4.50
N HIS A 42 6.41 -2.97 -5.23
CA HIS A 42 5.28 -2.54 -6.04
C HIS A 42 4.14 -3.52 -5.85
N LEU A 43 2.99 -2.98 -5.44
CA LEU A 43 1.72 -3.70 -5.41
C LEU A 43 0.80 -3.03 -6.43
N GLY A 44 0.60 -3.67 -7.57
CA GLY A 44 -0.22 -3.13 -8.65
C GLY A 44 -1.71 -3.43 -8.44
N HIS A 45 -2.56 -2.83 -9.28
CA HIS A 45 -4.02 -2.99 -9.28
C HIS A 45 -4.52 -4.45 -9.22
N GLU A 46 -3.78 -5.39 -9.83
CA GLU A 46 -4.07 -6.83 -9.79
C GLU A 46 -3.96 -7.42 -8.38
N GLN A 47 -3.05 -6.90 -7.55
CA GLN A 47 -2.79 -7.36 -6.19
C GLN A 47 -3.57 -6.56 -5.16
N VAL A 48 -3.56 -5.23 -5.32
CA VAL A 48 -4.26 -4.28 -4.45
C VAL A 48 -4.87 -3.20 -5.32
N ASP A 49 -6.16 -2.96 -5.16
CA ASP A 49 -6.91 -1.94 -5.91
C ASP A 49 -6.53 -0.53 -5.42
N SER A 50 -7.40 0.45 -5.54
CA SER A 50 -7.18 1.78 -4.99
C SER A 50 -6.91 1.77 -3.47
N MET A 51 -5.75 2.31 -3.09
CA MET A 51 -5.30 2.40 -1.71
C MET A 51 -5.48 3.82 -1.18
N GLY A 52 -5.97 3.95 0.06
CA GLY A 52 -6.07 5.23 0.76
C GLY A 52 -4.87 5.49 1.68
N LEU A 53 -4.39 4.45 2.35
CA LEU A 53 -3.25 4.53 3.26
C LEU A 53 -2.39 3.27 3.15
N VAL A 54 -1.08 3.46 3.12
CA VAL A 54 -0.07 2.42 3.14
C VAL A 54 0.98 2.81 4.16
N GLU A 55 1.25 1.94 5.12
CA GLU A 55 2.22 2.16 6.20
C GLU A 55 3.22 1.01 6.27
N MET A 56 4.52 1.34 6.37
CA MET A 56 5.61 0.37 6.44
C MET A 56 6.10 0.24 7.86
N LEU A 57 6.29 -1.00 8.34
CA LEU A 57 6.89 -1.23 9.65
C LEU A 57 8.42 -1.26 9.55
N HIS A 58 9.05 -0.18 10.00
CA HIS A 58 10.49 0.07 10.00
C HIS A 58 11.12 -0.25 8.64
N ARG A 59 12.08 -1.19 8.60
CA ARG A 59 12.71 -1.70 7.37
C ARG A 59 12.30 -3.13 7.04
N SER A 60 11.20 -3.62 7.60
CA SER A 60 10.67 -4.94 7.28
C SER A 60 9.88 -4.92 5.97
N ASN A 61 9.49 -6.10 5.49
CA ASN A 61 8.54 -6.26 4.38
C ASN A 61 7.06 -6.26 4.84
N LEU A 62 6.79 -5.87 6.09
CA LEU A 62 5.43 -5.79 6.62
C LEU A 62 4.81 -4.44 6.28
N LEU A 63 3.65 -4.51 5.62
CA LEU A 63 2.89 -3.35 5.16
C LEU A 63 1.47 -3.41 5.73
N ALA A 64 1.04 -2.32 6.35
CA ALA A 64 -0.35 -2.10 6.69
C ALA A 64 -1.02 -1.37 5.52
N LEU A 65 -2.04 -2.01 4.93
CA LEU A 65 -2.77 -1.51 3.78
C LEU A 65 -4.20 -1.17 4.17
N MET A 66 -4.68 0.00 3.76
CA MET A 66 -6.07 0.39 3.88
C MET A 66 -6.59 0.80 2.50
N GLY A 67 -7.57 0.05 2.01
CA GLY A 67 -8.29 0.41 0.79
C GLY A 67 -8.92 1.79 0.91
N GLY A 68 -8.87 2.57 -0.16
CA GLY A 68 -9.46 3.91 -0.20
C GLY A 68 -9.51 4.46 -1.63
N GLY A 69 -10.33 5.48 -1.87
CA GLY A 69 -10.58 5.99 -3.22
C GLY A 69 -11.87 5.45 -3.83
N SER A 70 -11.92 5.36 -5.15
CA SER A 70 -13.15 5.05 -5.92
C SER A 70 -13.54 3.57 -5.89
N SER A 71 -12.58 2.67 -5.66
CA SER A 71 -12.77 1.21 -5.66
C SER A 71 -11.97 0.54 -4.53
N PRO A 72 -12.27 0.85 -3.25
CA PRO A 72 -11.52 0.26 -2.15
C PRO A 72 -11.85 -1.24 -2.06
N LYS A 73 -10.86 -2.10 -2.31
CA LYS A 73 -10.97 -3.51 -1.91
C LYS A 73 -10.74 -3.59 -0.41
N PHE A 74 -11.80 -3.83 0.33
CA PHE A 74 -11.69 -4.28 1.71
C PHE A 74 -11.30 -5.75 1.69
N LEU A 75 -10.23 -6.13 2.39
CA LEU A 75 -10.02 -7.54 2.70
C LEU A 75 -11.22 -7.97 3.52
N GLU A 76 -12.05 -8.84 2.95
CA GLU A 76 -13.08 -9.53 3.70
C GLU A 76 -12.34 -10.52 4.61
N ILE A 77 -11.94 -10.04 5.79
CA ILE A 77 -11.45 -10.92 6.85
C ILE A 77 -12.67 -11.69 7.35
N SER A 78 -13.09 -12.71 6.61
CA SER A 78 -13.90 -13.78 7.16
C SER A 78 -13.02 -14.50 8.18
N CYS A 79 -13.03 -14.00 9.42
CA CYS A 79 -12.50 -14.72 10.56
C CYS A 79 -13.28 -16.03 10.70
N SER A 80 -12.75 -17.10 10.10
CA SER A 80 -13.16 -18.48 10.38
C SER A 80 -12.61 -18.97 11.73
N ASN A 81 -11.85 -18.14 12.45
CA ASN A 81 -11.35 -18.42 13.80
C ASN A 81 -12.09 -17.56 14.84
N PRO A 82 -12.83 -18.15 15.80
CA PRO A 82 -13.73 -17.44 16.70
C PRO A 82 -13.05 -16.53 17.75
N THR A 83 -11.72 -16.48 17.81
CA THR A 83 -10.98 -15.65 18.78
C THR A 83 -10.72 -14.21 18.33
N CYS A 84 -10.97 -13.90 17.06
CA CYS A 84 -10.84 -12.54 16.52
C CYS A 84 -12.21 -12.02 16.09
N LYS A 85 -13.06 -11.69 17.06
CA LYS A 85 -14.12 -10.70 16.88
C LYS A 85 -13.86 -9.61 17.90
N VAL A 86 -13.76 -8.36 17.41
CA VAL A 86 -13.86 -7.16 18.25
C VAL A 86 -15.26 -7.12 18.88
#